data_AF-A0A395T1R1-F1
#
_entry.id   AF-A0A395T1R1-F1
#
_cell.length_a   1.000
_cell.length_b   1.000
_cell.length_c   1.000
_cell.angle_alpha   90.00
_cell.angle_beta   90.00
_cell.angle_gamma   90.00
#
_symmetry.space_group_name_H-M   'P 1'
#
loop_
_entity.id
_entity.type
_entity.pdbx_description
1 polymer ?
#
loop_
_entity_poly.entity_id
_entity_poly.type
_entity_poly.pdbx_seq_one_letter_code
_entity_poly.pdbx_strand_id
1 'polypeptide(L)'
;MPRMKADAAMQHTIDFTDHAGRPAKATWSDRKHKVLPPLSSLCFYFVHPVSDLDDLDLRSFWRDIKNGHREGFRFEIFCIPGGSNNDCAQHYRKELEARGDVFEQVREVNRAMSDPEYAATRKPQGKLPGLVSSHRHPGALSYHGLVIVYKDVTWNREDDDKTFDVVQFGPALTSDDYEPGDEIVVQEPLKTTRVRATSKSEIERYEDQGVWSWFTDHKPSNWWYDVYTATNEAGDLGWTSW
;
A
#
# COMPACT_ATOMS: atom_id res chain seq x y z
N MET A 1 -34.23 -3.38 19.50
CA MET A 1 -32.81 -2.98 19.44
C MET A 1 -32.70 -1.74 18.57
N PRO A 2 -32.12 -0.62 19.04
CA PRO A 2 -31.90 0.53 18.19
C PRO A 2 -30.79 0.18 17.18
N ARG A 3 -31.06 0.35 15.88
CA ARG A 3 -30.01 0.34 14.85
C ARG A 3 -29.04 1.46 15.20
N MET A 4 -27.84 1.12 15.68
CA MET A 4 -26.72 2.07 15.67
C MET A 4 -26.62 2.58 14.23
N LYS A 5 -26.79 3.90 14.04
CA LYS A 5 -26.47 4.53 12.76
C LYS A 5 -25.05 4.08 12.44
N ALA A 6 -24.88 3.43 11.28
CA ALA A 6 -23.55 3.06 10.83
C ALA A 6 -22.70 4.33 10.86
N ASP A 7 -21.65 4.35 11.67
CA ASP A 7 -20.69 5.44 11.68
C ASP A 7 -20.17 5.56 10.25
N ALA A 8 -20.48 6.67 9.59
CA ALA A 8 -20.12 6.86 8.20
C ALA A 8 -18.59 6.84 8.07
N ALA A 9 -18.08 6.09 7.10
CA ALA A 9 -16.66 6.11 6.76
C ALA A 9 -16.27 7.52 6.32
N MET A 10 -15.13 7.99 6.79
CA MET A 10 -14.51 9.25 6.44
C MET A 10 -13.17 8.96 5.78
N GLN A 11 -12.90 9.66 4.67
CA GLN A 11 -11.58 9.64 4.06
C GLN A 11 -10.65 10.55 4.86
N HIS A 12 -9.51 10.00 5.25
CA HIS A 12 -8.42 10.69 5.91
C HIS A 12 -7.26 10.86 4.93
N THR A 13 -6.58 11.99 5.01
CA THR A 13 -5.44 12.32 4.14
C THR A 13 -4.35 13.01 4.94
N ILE A 14 -3.10 12.67 4.66
CA ILE A 14 -1.89 13.31 5.18
C ILE A 14 -1.04 13.72 3.99
N ASP A 15 -0.65 15.00 3.94
CA ASP A 15 0.42 15.47 3.09
C ASP A 15 1.76 15.27 3.80
N PHE A 16 2.76 14.76 3.08
CA PHE A 16 4.09 14.55 3.62
C PHE A 16 5.17 14.78 2.56
N THR A 17 6.42 14.69 3.00
CA THR A 17 7.59 14.82 2.13
C THR A 17 8.29 13.47 2.02
N ASP A 18 8.52 12.99 0.79
CA ASP A 18 9.26 11.76 0.54
C ASP A 18 10.74 11.90 0.95
N HIS A 19 11.50 10.80 0.93
CA HIS A 19 12.93 10.83 1.25
C HIS A 19 13.76 11.78 0.36
N ALA A 20 13.25 12.16 -0.82
CA ALA A 20 13.90 13.05 -1.77
C ALA A 20 13.45 14.52 -1.63
N GLY A 21 12.63 14.85 -0.63
CA GLY A 21 12.18 16.22 -0.41
C GLY A 21 10.95 16.62 -1.24
N ARG A 22 10.29 15.68 -1.92
CA ARG A 22 9.15 15.98 -2.82
C ARG A 22 7.80 15.77 -2.12
N PRO A 23 6.76 16.50 -2.52
CA PRO A 23 5.41 16.29 -2.01
C PRO A 23 4.90 14.87 -2.30
N ALA A 24 4.29 14.26 -1.29
CA ALA A 24 3.61 12.98 -1.37
C ALA A 24 2.34 13.02 -0.51
N LYS A 25 1.39 12.13 -0.80
CA LYS A 25 0.10 12.07 -0.10
C LYS A 25 -0.17 10.66 0.39
N ALA A 26 -0.65 10.52 1.61
CA ALA A 26 -1.16 9.27 2.14
C ALA A 26 -2.66 9.40 2.39
N THR A 27 -3.48 8.45 1.94
CA THR A 27 -4.93 8.46 2.12
C THR A 27 -5.45 7.10 2.55
N TRP A 28 -6.44 7.09 3.44
CA TRP A 28 -7.18 5.90 3.83
C TRP A 28 -8.63 6.25 4.15
N SER A 29 -9.49 5.24 4.32
CA SER A 29 -10.88 5.41 4.73
C SER A 29 -11.17 4.55 5.94
N ASP A 30 -11.65 5.17 7.02
CA ASP A 30 -12.09 4.49 8.24
C ASP A 30 -13.17 5.34 8.94
N ARG A 31 -13.66 4.92 10.10
CA ARG A 31 -14.56 5.71 10.93
C ARG A 31 -13.90 7.03 11.30
N LYS A 32 -14.72 8.07 11.48
CA LYS A 32 -14.26 9.43 11.79
C LYS A 32 -13.28 9.53 12.97
N HIS A 33 -13.44 8.69 14.00
CA HIS A 33 -12.58 8.68 15.19
C HIS A 33 -11.34 7.80 15.06
N LYS A 34 -11.27 6.93 14.04
CA LYS A 34 -10.10 6.09 13.75
C LYS A 34 -9.15 6.82 12.80
N VAL A 35 -8.35 7.73 13.37
CA VAL A 35 -7.41 8.59 12.64
C VAL A 35 -6.01 7.97 12.47
N LEU A 36 -5.76 6.79 13.06
CA LEU A 36 -4.49 6.11 12.94
C LEU A 36 -4.31 5.58 11.51
N PRO A 37 -3.24 5.95 10.78
CA PRO A 37 -3.01 5.45 9.43
C PRO A 37 -2.80 3.93 9.44
N PRO A 38 -3.47 3.13 8.59
CA PRO A 38 -3.27 1.68 8.55
C PRO A 38 -1.85 1.30 8.20
N LEU A 39 -1.22 0.33 8.88
CA LEU A 39 0.12 -0.17 8.53
C LEU A 39 0.18 -0.83 7.16
N SER A 40 -0.92 -1.46 6.74
CA SER A 40 -1.09 -2.01 5.40
C SER A 40 -1.10 -0.91 4.34
N SER A 41 -0.14 -0.95 3.40
CA SER A 41 0.00 0.09 2.38
C SER A 41 0.32 -0.40 0.96
N LEU A 42 -0.08 0.41 -0.04
CA LEU A 42 0.23 0.26 -1.47
C LEU A 42 0.75 1.62 -1.92
N CYS A 43 1.87 1.58 -2.63
CA CYS A 43 2.51 2.77 -3.15
C CYS A 43 2.16 2.94 -4.63
N PHE A 44 1.47 4.04 -4.94
CA PHE A 44 1.11 4.50 -6.26
C PHE A 44 2.07 5.60 -6.71
N TYR A 45 2.52 5.52 -7.95
CA TYR A 45 3.47 6.44 -8.56
C TYR A 45 2.85 7.08 -9.78
N PHE A 46 2.71 8.39 -9.77
CA PHE A 46 2.32 9.18 -10.93
C PHE A 46 3.58 9.66 -11.64
N VAL A 47 3.77 9.25 -12.89
CA VAL A 47 5.04 9.45 -13.61
C VAL A 47 4.92 10.25 -14.90
N HIS A 48 3.74 10.71 -15.27
CA HIS A 48 3.61 11.55 -16.45
C HIS A 48 4.46 12.83 -16.28
N PRO A 49 5.14 13.34 -17.33
CA PRO A 49 6.07 14.48 -17.19
C PRO A 49 5.47 15.77 -16.61
N VAL A 50 4.15 15.92 -16.67
CA VAL A 50 3.42 17.05 -16.07
C VAL A 50 2.52 16.63 -14.92
N SER A 51 2.71 15.42 -14.37
CA SER A 51 1.98 14.97 -13.19
C SER A 51 2.27 15.89 -12.00
N ASP A 52 1.21 16.23 -11.28
CA ASP A 52 1.23 16.89 -9.99
C ASP A 52 0.13 16.26 -9.11
N LEU A 53 0.34 16.27 -7.80
CA LEU A 53 -0.60 15.72 -6.82
C LEU A 53 -1.64 16.75 -6.35
N ASP A 54 -1.42 18.04 -6.58
CA ASP A 54 -2.34 19.09 -6.12
C ASP A 54 -3.71 19.03 -6.80
N ASP A 55 -3.74 18.64 -8.08
CA ASP A 55 -4.98 18.49 -8.87
C ASP A 55 -5.61 17.08 -8.79
N LEU A 56 -5.02 16.17 -8.02
CA LEU A 56 -5.52 14.81 -7.90
C LEU A 56 -6.75 14.75 -6.97
N ASP A 57 -7.91 14.41 -7.52
CA ASP A 57 -9.10 14.08 -6.72
C ASP A 57 -8.89 12.73 -6.02
N LEU A 58 -8.29 12.77 -4.83
CA LEU A 58 -8.04 11.60 -3.99
C LEU A 58 -9.30 10.82 -3.63
N ARG A 59 -10.47 11.46 -3.61
CA ARG A 59 -11.72 10.77 -3.29
C ARG A 59 -12.19 9.93 -4.46
N SER A 60 -12.15 10.49 -5.66
CA SER A 60 -12.45 9.73 -6.88
C SER A 60 -11.42 8.62 -7.08
N PHE A 61 -10.12 8.92 -6.95
CA PHE A 61 -9.04 7.93 -6.99
C PHE A 61 -9.27 6.76 -6.02
N TRP A 62 -9.54 7.07 -4.75
CA TRP A 62 -9.82 6.05 -3.75
C TRP A 62 -11.01 5.19 -4.14
N ARG A 63 -12.15 5.81 -4.50
CA ARG A 63 -13.39 5.10 -4.85
C ARG A 63 -13.18 4.14 -6.02
N ASP A 64 -12.52 4.61 -7.07
CA ASP A 64 -12.34 3.85 -8.30
C ASP A 64 -11.48 2.59 -8.05
N ILE A 65 -10.41 2.70 -7.27
CA ILE A 65 -9.55 1.56 -6.93
C ILE A 65 -10.24 0.61 -5.95
N LYS A 66 -10.81 1.14 -4.85
CA LYS A 66 -11.36 0.31 -3.77
C LYS A 66 -12.69 -0.34 -4.15
N ASN A 67 -13.46 0.23 -5.07
CA ASN A 67 -14.74 -0.29 -5.55
C ASN A 67 -15.65 -0.96 -4.47
N GLY A 68 -15.77 -0.35 -3.29
CA GLY A 68 -16.61 -0.85 -2.19
C GLY A 68 -15.98 -1.91 -1.27
N HIS A 69 -14.74 -2.33 -1.51
CA HIS A 69 -13.98 -3.22 -0.63
C HIS A 69 -13.72 -2.57 0.75
N ARG A 70 -13.79 -3.34 1.84
CA ARG A 70 -13.87 -2.81 3.23
C ARG A 70 -12.59 -2.91 4.06
N GLU A 71 -11.57 -3.57 3.56
CA GLU A 71 -10.31 -3.80 4.28
C GLU A 71 -9.60 -2.48 4.60
N GLY A 72 -9.08 -2.34 5.82
CA GLY A 72 -8.28 -1.19 6.24
C GLY A 72 -6.96 -1.17 5.47
N PHE A 73 -6.71 -0.08 4.75
CA PHE A 73 -5.54 0.04 3.88
C PHE A 73 -5.17 1.50 3.69
N ARG A 74 -3.89 1.79 3.48
CA ARG A 74 -3.37 3.13 3.16
C ARG A 74 -2.84 3.16 1.73
N PHE A 75 -3.29 4.11 0.93
CA PHE A 75 -2.64 4.42 -0.33
C PHE A 75 -1.63 5.51 -0.09
N GLU A 76 -0.40 5.27 -0.51
CA GLU A 76 0.63 6.30 -0.59
C GLU A 76 0.86 6.66 -2.04
N ILE A 77 0.89 7.95 -2.31
CA ILE A 77 0.88 8.49 -3.65
C ILE A 77 2.10 9.40 -3.78
N PHE A 78 2.98 9.00 -4.68
CA PHE A 78 4.23 9.69 -5.00
C PHE A 78 4.17 10.21 -6.43
N CYS A 79 4.89 11.30 -6.68
CA CYS A 79 5.04 11.85 -8.02
C CYS A 79 6.52 11.81 -8.45
N ILE A 80 6.79 11.16 -9.57
CA ILE A 80 8.13 11.12 -10.19
C ILE A 80 7.96 11.50 -11.67
N PRO A 81 7.84 12.81 -11.99
CA PRO A 81 7.57 13.25 -13.36
C PRO A 81 8.66 12.76 -14.33
N GLY A 82 8.23 12.09 -15.41
CA GLY A 82 9.13 11.49 -16.40
C GLY A 82 9.86 10.22 -15.92
N GLY A 83 9.53 9.72 -14.73
CA GLY A 83 10.15 8.53 -14.15
C GLY A 83 9.77 7.24 -14.86
N SER A 84 10.71 6.30 -14.90
CA SER A 84 10.50 4.94 -15.35
C SER A 84 10.02 4.02 -14.21
N ASN A 85 9.62 2.79 -14.55
CA ASN A 85 9.30 1.75 -13.57
C ASN A 85 10.50 1.46 -12.65
N ASN A 86 11.73 1.55 -13.19
CA ASN A 86 12.96 1.37 -12.41
C ASN A 86 13.18 2.53 -11.42
N ASP A 87 12.87 3.76 -11.82
CA ASP A 87 12.97 4.92 -10.93
C ASP A 87 11.97 4.80 -9.76
N CYS A 88 10.76 4.31 -10.03
CA CYS A 88 9.76 4.03 -8.99
C CYS A 88 10.22 2.92 -8.03
N ALA A 89 10.81 1.84 -8.55
CA ALA A 89 11.37 0.77 -7.74
C ALA A 89 12.56 1.25 -6.89
N GLN A 90 13.45 2.08 -7.44
CA GLN A 90 14.55 2.67 -6.69
C GLN A 90 14.05 3.64 -5.63
N HIS A 91 13.04 4.44 -5.96
CA HIS A 91 12.39 5.33 -5.00
C HIS A 91 11.84 4.57 -3.80
N TYR A 92 11.08 3.50 -4.04
CA TYR A 92 10.53 2.67 -2.98
C TYR A 92 11.61 2.14 -2.03
N ARG A 93 12.75 1.67 -2.56
CA ARG A 93 13.87 1.18 -1.74
C ARG A 93 14.44 2.27 -0.83
N LYS A 94 14.65 3.47 -1.35
CA LYS A 94 15.15 4.61 -0.56
C LYS A 94 14.12 5.10 0.46
N GLU A 95 12.84 5.06 0.13
CA GLU A 95 11.76 5.39 1.05
C GLU A 95 11.69 4.37 2.21
N LEU A 96 11.83 3.09 1.90
CA LEU A 96 11.93 2.01 2.90
C LEU A 96 13.18 2.18 3.77
N GLU A 97 14.33 2.55 3.20
CA GLU A 97 15.55 2.84 3.96
C GLU A 97 15.38 4.04 4.91
N ALA A 98 14.70 5.10 4.46
CA ALA A 98 14.48 6.31 5.26
C ALA A 98 13.47 6.11 6.39
N ARG A 99 12.41 5.33 6.17
CA ARG A 99 11.30 5.15 7.12
C ARG A 99 11.38 3.88 7.95
N GLY A 100 12.12 2.89 7.47
CA GLY A 100 12.20 1.56 8.06
C GLY A 100 11.05 0.63 7.66
N ASP A 101 11.16 -0.60 8.17
CA ASP A 101 10.21 -1.68 7.93
C ASP A 101 8.97 -1.52 8.81
N VAL A 102 7.79 -1.72 8.21
CA VAL A 102 6.49 -1.76 8.91
C VAL A 102 6.47 -2.74 10.09
N PHE A 103 7.27 -3.81 10.05
CA PHE A 103 7.35 -4.78 11.13
C PHE A 103 7.97 -4.24 12.43
N GLU A 104 8.69 -3.12 12.40
CA GLU A 104 9.10 -2.45 13.64
C GLU A 104 7.89 -1.92 14.41
N GLN A 105 6.88 -1.38 13.72
CA GLN A 105 5.65 -0.93 14.35
C GLN A 105 4.78 -2.09 14.82
N VAL A 106 4.76 -3.21 14.09
CA VAL A 106 4.12 -4.45 14.56
C VAL A 106 4.75 -4.91 15.89
N ARG A 107 6.09 -4.90 15.99
CA ARG A 107 6.79 -5.21 17.24
C ARG A 107 6.46 -4.23 18.36
N GLU A 108 6.35 -2.93 18.06
CA GLU A 108 5.97 -1.90 19.04
C GLU A 108 4.57 -2.17 19.62
N VAL A 109 3.60 -2.51 18.77
CA VAL A 109 2.23 -2.85 19.20
C VAL A 109 2.21 -4.14 20.01
N ASN A 110 2.87 -5.20 19.55
CA ASN A 110 2.95 -6.46 20.28
C ASN A 110 3.56 -6.28 21.68
N ARG A 111 4.56 -5.40 21.81
CA ARG A 111 5.11 -5.02 23.11
C ARG A 111 4.08 -4.28 23.97
N ALA A 112 3.38 -3.29 23.42
CA ALA A 112 2.34 -2.57 24.17
C ALA A 112 1.17 -3.45 24.61
N MET A 113 0.80 -4.44 23.81
CA MET A 113 -0.24 -5.41 24.15
C MET A 113 0.19 -6.35 25.29
N SER A 114 1.49 -6.63 25.43
CA SER A 114 2.05 -7.52 26.45
C SER A 114 2.57 -6.81 27.70
N ASP A 115 2.84 -5.51 27.61
CA ASP A 115 3.41 -4.68 28.67
C ASP A 115 2.55 -3.42 28.89
N PRO A 116 1.63 -3.45 29.88
CA PRO A 116 0.78 -2.29 30.20
C PRO A 116 1.55 -1.05 30.65
N GLU A 117 2.73 -1.21 31.26
CA GLU A 117 3.56 -0.07 31.68
C GLU A 117 4.17 0.61 30.45
N TYR A 118 4.64 -0.17 29.48
CA TYR A 118 5.06 0.37 28.19
C TYR A 118 3.90 1.07 27.47
N ALA A 119 2.71 0.44 27.40
CA ALA A 119 1.54 1.05 26.77
C ALA A 119 1.15 2.39 27.41
N ALA A 120 1.18 2.48 28.74
CA ALA A 120 0.84 3.71 29.47
C ALA A 120 1.87 4.83 29.31
N THR A 121 3.14 4.50 29.08
CA THR A 121 4.24 5.46 28.98
C THR A 121 4.61 5.82 27.54
N ARG A 122 4.11 5.06 26.56
CA ARG A 122 4.34 5.30 25.12
C ARG A 122 3.77 6.65 24.71
N LYS A 123 4.59 7.47 24.06
CA LYS A 123 4.18 8.77 23.52
C LYS A 123 3.93 8.68 22.01
N PRO A 124 2.89 9.33 21.48
CA PRO A 124 2.72 9.50 20.03
C PRO A 124 3.99 10.11 19.42
N GLN A 125 4.59 9.43 18.43
CA GLN A 125 5.84 9.88 17.80
C GLN A 125 5.56 10.75 16.57
N GLY A 126 4.33 10.69 16.03
CA GLY A 126 3.94 11.39 14.81
C GLY A 126 4.65 10.85 13.56
N LYS A 127 5.20 9.64 13.62
CA LYS A 127 5.95 9.06 12.51
C LYS A 127 5.00 8.53 11.45
N LEU A 128 5.40 8.65 10.19
CA LEU A 128 4.76 7.88 9.13
C LEU A 128 5.02 6.38 9.36
N PRO A 129 4.06 5.51 9.03
CA PRO A 129 4.33 4.09 9.10
C PRO A 129 5.50 3.66 8.21
N GLY A 130 6.15 2.55 8.54
CA GLY A 130 7.14 1.94 7.67
C GLY A 130 6.52 1.40 6.39
N LEU A 131 7.38 0.91 5.50
CA LEU A 131 6.97 0.22 4.27
C LEU A 131 7.19 -1.29 4.40
N VAL A 132 6.52 -2.06 3.56
CA VAL A 132 6.67 -3.53 3.52
C VAL A 132 8.00 -3.87 2.86
N SER A 133 8.91 -4.49 3.61
CA SER A 133 10.23 -4.87 3.09
C SER A 133 10.18 -6.04 2.10
N SER A 134 9.15 -6.90 2.20
CA SER A 134 8.98 -8.05 1.33
C SER A 134 7.51 -8.40 1.09
N HIS A 135 7.06 -8.26 -0.15
CA HIS A 135 5.79 -8.76 -0.67
C HIS A 135 5.87 -10.22 -1.14
N ARG A 136 6.98 -10.91 -0.89
CA ARG A 136 7.15 -12.29 -1.36
C ARG A 136 6.15 -13.23 -0.66
N HIS A 137 5.47 -14.05 -1.46
CA HIS A 137 4.62 -15.14 -1.01
C HIS A 137 4.78 -16.35 -1.94
N PRO A 138 5.23 -17.50 -1.42
CA PRO A 138 5.30 -18.73 -2.22
C PRO A 138 4.00 -18.99 -2.98
N GLY A 139 4.10 -19.25 -4.28
CA GLY A 139 2.96 -19.53 -5.16
C GLY A 139 2.14 -18.32 -5.65
N ALA A 140 2.33 -17.11 -5.08
CA ALA A 140 1.58 -15.91 -5.51
C ALA A 140 2.49 -14.76 -5.96
N LEU A 141 3.40 -14.28 -5.11
CA LEU A 141 4.30 -13.18 -5.41
C LEU A 141 5.75 -13.60 -5.28
N SER A 142 6.44 -13.58 -6.41
CA SER A 142 7.82 -14.06 -6.52
C SER A 142 8.87 -13.00 -6.17
N TYR A 143 8.45 -11.74 -5.98
CA TYR A 143 9.32 -10.58 -5.77
C TYR A 143 9.12 -9.93 -4.39
N HIS A 144 10.18 -9.32 -3.87
CA HIS A 144 10.14 -8.60 -2.58
C HIS A 144 9.48 -7.22 -2.68
N GLY A 145 9.72 -6.49 -3.76
CA GLY A 145 9.20 -5.14 -3.98
C GLY A 145 7.96 -5.14 -4.89
N LEU A 146 7.01 -4.26 -4.56
CA LEU A 146 5.79 -4.04 -5.33
C LEU A 146 5.46 -2.54 -5.34
N VAL A 147 5.29 -1.97 -6.53
CA VAL A 147 4.76 -0.61 -6.70
C VAL A 147 3.74 -0.58 -7.85
N ILE A 148 2.86 0.42 -7.83
CA ILE A 148 1.82 0.59 -8.84
C ILE A 148 2.09 1.91 -9.56
N VAL A 149 2.24 1.88 -10.89
CA VAL A 149 2.66 3.04 -11.68
C VAL A 149 1.54 3.48 -12.61
N TYR A 150 1.19 4.76 -12.54
CA TYR A 150 0.23 5.43 -13.41
C TYR A 150 0.95 6.38 -14.37
N LYS A 151 0.69 6.22 -15.66
CA LYS A 151 1.45 6.88 -16.74
C LYS A 151 0.68 7.96 -17.48
N ASP A 152 -0.64 8.03 -17.31
CA ASP A 152 -1.45 9.01 -17.99
C ASP A 152 -1.38 10.38 -17.33
N VAL A 153 -1.68 11.42 -18.11
CA VAL A 153 -1.59 12.83 -17.70
C VAL A 153 -2.55 13.20 -16.57
N THR A 154 -3.77 12.68 -16.59
CA THR A 154 -4.84 13.07 -15.66
C THR A 154 -5.63 11.86 -15.21
N TRP A 155 -5.83 11.74 -13.90
CA TRP A 155 -6.72 10.73 -13.33
C TRP A 155 -8.20 10.96 -13.71
N ASN A 156 -8.63 12.21 -13.84
CA ASN A 156 -10.04 12.61 -13.94
C ASN A 156 -10.70 12.33 -15.31
N ARG A 157 -10.17 11.40 -16.11
CA ARG A 157 -10.82 10.98 -17.36
C ARG A 157 -12.06 10.16 -17.01
N GLU A 158 -13.18 10.41 -17.66
CA GLU A 158 -14.44 9.68 -17.42
C GLU A 158 -14.46 8.29 -18.06
N ASP A 159 -13.43 7.92 -18.83
CA ASP A 159 -13.34 6.58 -19.41
C ASP A 159 -12.87 5.52 -18.40
N ASP A 160 -13.36 4.30 -18.62
CA ASP A 160 -13.09 3.12 -17.78
C ASP A 160 -11.72 2.48 -18.08
N ASP A 161 -10.95 3.03 -19.02
CA ASP A 161 -9.69 2.45 -19.53
C ASP A 161 -8.44 2.94 -18.79
N LYS A 162 -8.61 3.52 -17.60
CA LYS A 162 -7.49 3.82 -16.70
C LYS A 162 -6.75 2.53 -16.37
N THR A 163 -5.46 2.50 -16.67
CA THR A 163 -4.61 1.34 -16.39
C THR A 163 -3.43 1.72 -15.50
N PHE A 164 -2.99 0.74 -14.73
CA PHE A 164 -1.76 0.80 -13.97
C PHE A 164 -0.79 -0.25 -14.48
N ASP A 165 0.48 0.07 -14.42
CA ASP A 165 1.55 -0.91 -14.48
C ASP A 165 1.86 -1.35 -13.04
N VAL A 166 1.53 -2.59 -12.70
CA VAL A 166 1.96 -3.23 -11.45
C VAL A 166 3.38 -3.72 -11.64
N VAL A 167 4.31 -3.14 -10.89
CA VAL A 167 5.74 -3.38 -11.02
C VAL A 167 6.22 -4.17 -9.81
N GLN A 168 6.63 -5.41 -10.08
CA GLN A 168 7.27 -6.31 -9.13
C GLN A 168 8.79 -6.26 -9.35
N PHE A 169 9.57 -6.14 -8.28
CA PHE A 169 11.03 -5.97 -8.38
C PHE A 169 11.74 -6.50 -7.14
N GLY A 170 13.04 -6.75 -7.22
CA GLY A 170 13.81 -7.29 -6.11
C GLY A 170 15.06 -8.00 -6.59
N PRO A 171 15.98 -8.38 -5.70
CA PRO A 171 17.02 -9.33 -6.09
C PRO A 171 16.36 -10.61 -6.62
N ALA A 172 17.04 -11.29 -7.54
CA ALA A 172 16.65 -12.65 -7.90
C ALA A 172 16.64 -13.50 -6.62
N LEU A 173 15.60 -14.32 -6.46
CA LEU A 173 15.52 -15.25 -5.34
C LEU A 173 16.78 -16.12 -5.30
N THR A 174 17.32 -16.26 -4.09
CA THR A 174 18.46 -17.13 -3.80
C THR A 174 17.97 -18.54 -3.47
N SER A 175 18.87 -19.52 -3.41
CA SER A 175 18.51 -20.88 -2.98
C SER A 175 17.81 -20.92 -1.61
N ASP A 176 18.16 -19.99 -0.73
CA ASP A 176 17.63 -19.91 0.63
C ASP A 176 16.17 -19.43 0.67
N ASP A 177 15.69 -18.85 -0.44
CA ASP A 177 14.29 -18.44 -0.59
C ASP A 177 13.37 -19.63 -0.95
N TYR A 178 13.92 -20.72 -1.47
CA TYR A 178 13.14 -21.86 -1.96
C TYR A 178 12.99 -22.95 -0.89
N GLU A 179 11.79 -23.52 -0.77
CA GLU A 179 11.58 -24.71 0.06
C GLU A 179 12.08 -25.97 -0.67
N PRO A 180 12.44 -27.05 0.06
CA PRO A 180 12.86 -28.30 -0.55
C PRO A 180 11.79 -28.86 -1.52
N GLY A 181 12.10 -28.86 -2.81
CA GLY A 181 11.19 -29.33 -3.87
C GLY A 181 10.62 -28.21 -4.75
N ASP A 182 10.86 -26.94 -4.41
CA ASP A 182 10.48 -25.82 -5.25
C ASP A 182 11.31 -25.76 -6.54
N GLU A 183 10.66 -25.37 -7.64
CA GLU A 183 11.33 -25.10 -8.90
C GLU A 183 12.02 -23.73 -8.85
N ILE A 184 13.34 -23.71 -9.10
CA ILE A 184 14.12 -22.48 -9.17
C ILE A 184 13.84 -21.79 -10.51
N VAL A 185 13.01 -20.76 -10.48
CA VAL A 185 12.73 -19.91 -11.64
C VAL A 185 13.70 -18.74 -11.68
N VAL A 186 14.45 -18.60 -12.77
CA VAL A 186 15.26 -17.40 -13.04
C VAL A 186 14.32 -16.22 -13.20
N GLN A 187 14.50 -15.19 -12.35
CA GLN A 187 13.67 -13.99 -12.36
C GLN A 187 14.37 -12.84 -13.06
N GLU A 188 13.63 -12.13 -13.89
CA GLU A 188 14.05 -10.83 -14.38
C GLU A 188 14.12 -9.84 -13.20
N PRO A 189 15.00 -8.82 -13.21
CA PRO A 189 15.10 -7.87 -12.09
C PRO A 189 13.81 -7.08 -11.82
N LEU A 190 12.94 -6.98 -12.82
CA LEU A 190 11.71 -6.20 -12.79
C LEU A 190 10.67 -6.87 -13.71
N LYS A 191 9.50 -7.21 -13.15
CA LYS A 191 8.34 -7.72 -13.88
C LYS A 191 7.24 -6.67 -13.86
N THR A 192 6.67 -6.36 -15.02
CA THR A 192 5.55 -5.42 -15.15
C THR A 192 4.31 -6.16 -15.64
N THR A 193 3.20 -6.00 -14.93
CA THR A 193 1.88 -6.49 -15.34
C THR A 193 0.93 -5.30 -15.47
N ARG A 194 0.27 -5.15 -16.63
CA ARG A 194 -0.74 -4.09 -16.80
C ARG A 194 -2.09 -4.56 -16.28
N VAL A 195 -2.74 -3.72 -15.48
CA VAL A 195 -4.07 -3.98 -14.88
C VAL A 195 -4.95 -2.74 -14.99
N ARG A 196 -6.26 -2.91 -14.85
CA ARG A 196 -7.20 -1.78 -14.84
C ARG A 196 -7.22 -1.10 -13.47
N ALA A 197 -7.65 0.16 -13.41
CA ALA A 197 -7.95 0.82 -12.14
C ALA A 197 -9.19 0.21 -11.48
N THR A 198 -10.25 0.03 -12.26
CA THR A 198 -11.55 -0.53 -11.86
C THR A 198 -11.76 -1.88 -12.52
N SER A 199 -12.42 -2.80 -11.82
CA SER A 199 -12.85 -4.07 -12.42
C SER A 199 -14.02 -3.82 -13.38
N LYS A 200 -13.99 -4.48 -14.55
CA LYS A 200 -15.16 -4.56 -15.44
C LYS A 200 -16.27 -5.40 -14.79
N SER A 201 -17.51 -5.18 -15.24
CA SER A 201 -18.65 -6.05 -14.91
C SER A 201 -18.48 -7.47 -15.46
N GLU A 202 -17.75 -7.62 -16.56
CA GLU A 202 -17.38 -8.90 -17.16
C GLU A 202 -15.86 -9.00 -17.22
N ILE A 203 -15.29 -9.96 -16.49
CA ILE A 203 -13.85 -10.23 -16.46
C ILE A 203 -13.57 -11.27 -17.54
N GLU A 204 -13.10 -10.83 -18.70
CA GLU A 204 -12.75 -11.72 -19.82
C GLU A 204 -11.33 -12.30 -19.66
N ARG A 205 -10.41 -11.51 -19.08
CA ARG A 205 -9.03 -11.90 -18.81
C ARG A 205 -8.62 -11.52 -17.39
N TYR A 206 -7.60 -12.21 -16.87
CA TYR A 206 -7.00 -11.89 -15.58
C TYR A 206 -6.52 -10.42 -15.49
N GLU A 207 -6.06 -9.87 -16.61
CA GLU A 207 -5.58 -8.48 -16.76
C GLU A 207 -6.73 -7.43 -16.78
N ASP A 208 -7.98 -7.87 -16.97
CA ASP A 208 -9.16 -7.01 -16.86
C ASP A 208 -9.63 -6.81 -15.41
N GLN A 209 -8.99 -7.47 -14.45
CA GLN A 209 -9.22 -7.21 -13.04
C GLN A 209 -8.77 -5.79 -12.67
N GLY A 210 -9.54 -5.15 -11.78
CA GLY A 210 -9.11 -3.91 -11.13
C GLY A 210 -7.89 -4.17 -10.23
N VAL A 211 -7.02 -3.17 -10.10
CA VAL A 211 -5.74 -3.27 -9.37
C VAL A 211 -5.91 -3.76 -7.93
N TRP A 212 -7.02 -3.42 -7.28
CA TRP A 212 -7.32 -3.91 -5.93
C TRP A 212 -7.66 -5.40 -5.91
N SER A 213 -8.44 -5.89 -6.87
CA SER A 213 -8.74 -7.32 -7.02
C SER A 213 -7.46 -8.10 -7.32
N TRP A 214 -6.65 -7.60 -8.26
CA TRP A 214 -5.35 -8.17 -8.57
C TRP A 214 -4.47 -8.27 -7.32
N PHE A 215 -4.38 -7.20 -6.53
CA PHE A 215 -3.60 -7.21 -5.29
C PHE A 215 -4.17 -8.22 -4.29
N THR A 216 -5.49 -8.30 -4.15
CA THR A 216 -6.14 -9.21 -3.20
C THR A 216 -5.89 -10.68 -3.53
N ASP A 217 -5.88 -11.04 -4.81
CA ASP A 217 -5.57 -12.39 -5.29
C ASP A 217 -4.12 -12.78 -5.01
N HIS A 218 -3.23 -11.79 -4.91
CA HIS A 218 -1.79 -11.98 -4.72
C HIS A 218 -1.29 -11.63 -3.31
N LYS A 219 -2.15 -11.06 -2.45
CA LYS A 219 -1.69 -10.45 -1.20
C LYS A 219 -1.07 -11.52 -0.30
N PRO A 220 0.16 -11.33 0.16
CA PRO A 220 0.82 -12.32 1.02
C PRO A 220 0.12 -12.43 2.36
N SER A 221 -0.26 -13.65 2.76
CA SER A 221 -0.83 -13.88 4.10
C SER A 221 0.20 -13.67 5.21
N ASN A 222 1.50 -13.83 4.91
CA ASN A 222 2.61 -13.80 5.85
C ASN A 222 2.88 -12.42 6.50
N TRP A 223 2.51 -11.31 5.87
CA TRP A 223 2.60 -9.98 6.50
C TRP A 223 1.24 -9.32 6.66
N TRP A 224 0.26 -9.64 5.79
CA TRP A 224 -1.04 -8.97 5.79
C TRP A 224 -1.74 -9.02 7.14
N TYR A 225 -1.84 -10.22 7.73
CA TYR A 225 -2.57 -10.40 8.98
C TYR A 225 -1.90 -9.69 10.15
N ASP A 226 -0.57 -9.71 10.21
CA ASP A 226 0.19 -9.09 11.29
C ASP A 226 0.04 -7.57 11.26
N VAL A 227 0.23 -6.94 10.11
CA VAL A 227 0.11 -5.48 10.00
C VAL A 227 -1.32 -4.99 10.18
N TYR A 228 -2.30 -5.77 9.69
CA TYR A 228 -3.72 -5.45 9.84
C TYR A 228 -4.16 -5.59 11.31
N THR A 229 -3.72 -6.64 11.98
CA THR A 229 -4.02 -6.87 13.41
C THR A 229 -3.38 -5.79 14.26
N ALA A 230 -2.08 -5.52 14.07
CA ALA A 230 -1.37 -4.48 14.81
C ALA A 230 -2.00 -3.09 14.63
N THR A 231 -2.52 -2.76 13.44
CA THR A 231 -3.26 -1.50 13.22
C THR A 231 -4.50 -1.42 14.11
N ASN A 232 -5.29 -2.49 14.19
CA ASN A 232 -6.50 -2.51 14.99
C ASN A 232 -6.18 -2.48 16.49
N GLU A 233 -5.20 -3.26 16.93
CA GLU A 233 -4.76 -3.31 18.33
C GLU A 233 -4.19 -1.96 18.79
N ALA A 234 -3.38 -1.30 17.97
CA ALA A 234 -2.93 0.07 18.24
C ALA A 234 -4.12 1.03 18.41
N GLY A 235 -5.14 0.92 17.55
CA GLY A 235 -6.37 1.68 17.67
C GLY A 235 -7.13 1.39 18.97
N ASP A 236 -7.20 0.12 19.39
CA ASP A 236 -7.86 -0.30 20.63
C ASP A 236 -7.08 0.14 21.89
N LEU A 237 -5.75 0.27 21.78
CA LEU A 237 -4.89 0.93 22.76
C LEU A 237 -5.03 2.47 22.75
N GLY A 238 -5.88 3.02 21.90
CA GLY A 238 -6.15 4.46 21.80
C GLY A 238 -5.09 5.24 21.04
N TRP A 239 -4.23 4.59 20.25
CA TRP A 239 -3.21 5.29 19.48
C TRP A 239 -3.84 6.11 18.36
N THR A 240 -3.38 7.34 18.21
CA THR A 240 -3.79 8.28 17.15
C THR A 240 -2.66 8.57 16.17
N SER A 241 -1.43 8.18 16.50
CA SER A 241 -0.27 8.19 15.60
C SER A 241 0.67 7.02 15.93
N TRP A 242 1.47 6.64 14.95
CA TRP A 242 2.67 5.81 15.12
C TRP A 242 3.82 6.60 15.73
#